data_AF-A0A5N1LFC5-F1
#
_entry.id   AF-A0A5N1LFC5-F1
#
_cell.length_a   1.000
_cell.length_b   1.000
_cell.length_c   1.000
_cell.angle_alpha   90.00
_cell.angle_beta   90.00
_cell.angle_gamma   90.00
#
_symmetry.space_group_name_H-M   'P 1'
#
loop_
_entity.id
_entity.type
_entity.pdbx_description
1 polymer ?
#
loop_
_entity_poly.entity_id
_entity_poly.type
_entity_poly.pdbx_seq_one_letter_code
_entity_poly.pdbx_strand_id
1 'polypeptide(L)'
;MKHLPKHLRPRWRYLAVGIETWPTASLDRRAFQRAVWYAAQNLLGDTGSAETDMTVLQFHDYDGTAEAIVRTRRGQTDPARAALTCLESVDGDEVRVRVRGISGTVRACEEKYIRGPPEATEQRHVVFENADRSATVRPPRYDVEAASGGAFVGATALDFR
;
A
#
# COMPACT_ATOMS: atom_id res chain seq x y z
N MET A 1 -10.86 28.29 13.64
CA MET A 1 -9.98 29.21 12.88
C MET A 1 -10.54 29.41 11.48
N LYS A 2 -10.47 30.62 10.91
CA LYS A 2 -10.86 30.89 9.52
C LYS A 2 -9.84 30.27 8.57
N HIS A 3 -10.28 29.81 7.40
CA HIS A 3 -9.35 29.32 6.38
C HIS A 3 -8.43 30.44 5.88
N LEU A 4 -7.16 30.10 5.67
CA LEU A 4 -6.18 31.02 5.07
C LEU A 4 -6.66 31.51 3.69
N PRO A 5 -6.28 32.72 3.25
CA PRO A 5 -6.46 33.15 1.86
C PRO A 5 -5.76 32.21 0.87
N LYS A 6 -6.27 32.11 -0.37
CA LYS A 6 -5.77 31.17 -1.40
C LYS A 6 -4.26 31.26 -1.64
N HIS A 7 -3.67 32.47 -1.55
CA HIS A 7 -2.25 32.70 -1.79
C HIS A 7 -1.34 32.29 -0.62
N LEU A 8 -1.90 32.08 0.59
CA LEU A 8 -1.16 31.59 1.77
C LEU A 8 -1.42 30.11 2.06
N ARG A 9 -2.41 29.49 1.41
CA ARG A 9 -2.71 28.07 1.63
C ARG A 9 -1.58 27.19 1.10
N PRO A 10 -1.16 26.17 1.88
CA PRO A 10 -0.40 25.05 1.36
C PRO A 10 -1.01 24.48 0.10
N ARG A 11 -0.16 24.15 -0.88
CA ARG A 11 -0.56 23.45 -2.11
C ARG A 11 -0.21 21.98 -2.00
N TRP A 12 -1.11 21.12 -2.46
CA TRP A 12 -1.02 19.68 -2.25
C TRP A 12 -0.95 18.89 -3.56
N ARG A 13 -0.45 17.66 -3.44
CA ARG A 13 -0.55 16.57 -4.41
C ARG A 13 -1.03 15.32 -3.67
N TYR A 14 -1.70 14.44 -4.41
CA TYR A 14 -2.31 13.23 -3.87
C TYR A 14 -1.76 12.04 -4.64
N LEU A 15 -1.16 11.11 -3.90
CA LEU A 15 -0.56 9.89 -4.42
C LEU A 15 -1.56 8.75 -4.17
N ALA A 16 -1.95 8.06 -5.24
CA ALA A 16 -2.66 6.80 -5.15
C ALA A 16 -1.64 5.69 -4.88
N VAL A 17 -1.84 4.96 -3.79
CA VAL A 17 -0.92 3.94 -3.30
C VAL A 17 -1.63 2.59 -3.31
N GLY A 18 -1.02 1.60 -3.95
CA GLY A 18 -1.39 0.20 -3.80
C GLY A 18 -0.45 -0.48 -2.83
N ILE A 19 -1.01 -1.34 -1.99
CA ILE A 19 -0.32 -2.09 -0.95
C ILE A 19 -0.68 -3.55 -1.17
N GLU A 20 0.32 -4.41 -1.20
CA GLU A 20 0.17 -5.87 -1.31
C GLU A 20 0.76 -6.48 -0.04
N THR A 21 0.08 -7.48 0.51
CA THR A 21 0.50 -8.17 1.74
C THR A 21 0.03 -9.63 1.72
N TRP A 22 0.40 -10.39 2.73
CA TRP A 22 -0.04 -11.77 2.88
C TRP A 22 -1.55 -11.85 3.17
N PRO A 23 -2.24 -12.93 2.77
CA PRO A 23 -3.69 -13.07 2.96
C PRO A 23 -4.19 -12.88 4.39
N THR A 24 -3.37 -13.20 5.39
CA THR A 24 -3.71 -13.14 6.81
C THR A 24 -3.28 -11.83 7.49
N ALA A 25 -2.55 -10.96 6.79
CA ALA A 25 -2.07 -9.71 7.33
C ALA A 25 -3.23 -8.75 7.59
N SER A 26 -3.14 -7.98 8.67
CA SER A 26 -4.17 -7.03 9.07
C SER A 26 -3.61 -5.62 9.03
N LEU A 27 -4.00 -4.88 8.00
CA LEU A 27 -3.53 -3.52 7.79
C LEU A 27 -4.63 -2.53 8.14
N ASP A 28 -4.32 -1.59 9.03
CA ASP A 28 -5.20 -0.46 9.32
C ASP A 28 -4.59 0.88 8.88
N ARG A 29 -5.46 1.87 8.70
CA ARG A 29 -5.08 3.22 8.29
C ARG A 29 -4.05 3.89 9.22
N ARG A 30 -4.17 3.68 10.54
CA ARG A 30 -3.30 4.32 11.54
C ARG A 30 -1.92 3.68 11.54
N ALA A 31 -1.84 2.35 11.49
CA ALA A 31 -0.62 1.59 11.32
C ALA A 31 0.11 2.03 10.05
N PHE A 32 -0.60 2.08 8.93
CA PHE A 32 -0.03 2.56 7.67
C PHE A 32 0.43 4.03 7.76
N GLN A 33 -0.35 4.91 8.39
CA GLN A 33 0.05 6.31 8.61
C GLN A 33 1.34 6.44 9.44
N ARG A 34 1.49 5.64 10.51
CA ARG A 34 2.72 5.63 11.31
C ARG A 34 3.90 5.15 10.48
N ALA A 35 3.72 4.05 9.76
CA ALA A 35 4.76 3.50 8.88
C ALA A 35 5.22 4.53 7.84
N VAL A 36 4.29 5.25 7.20
CA VAL A 36 4.61 6.34 6.26
C VAL A 36 5.46 7.43 6.90
N TRP A 37 5.14 7.84 8.14
CA TRP A 37 5.96 8.83 8.85
C TRP A 37 7.34 8.31 9.20
N TYR A 38 7.46 7.07 9.66
CA TYR A 38 8.77 6.45 9.93
C TYR A 38 9.60 6.32 8.66
N ALA A 39 9.01 5.89 7.54
CA ALA A 39 9.71 5.80 6.27
C ALA A 39 10.18 7.18 5.78
N ALA A 40 9.34 8.21 5.94
CA ALA A 40 9.72 9.59 5.62
C ALA A 40 10.89 10.07 6.48
N GLN A 41 10.83 9.84 7.78
CA GLN A 41 11.86 10.25 8.73
C GLN A 41 13.17 9.49 8.50
N ASN A 42 13.11 8.17 8.29
CA ASN A 42 14.27 7.33 8.06
C ASN A 42 15.01 7.68 6.76
N LEU A 43 14.26 7.96 5.69
CA LEU A 43 14.86 8.28 4.39
C LEU A 43 15.27 9.75 4.26
N LEU A 44 14.42 10.68 4.74
CA LEU A 44 14.54 12.12 4.46
C LEU A 44 14.98 12.95 5.69
N GLY A 45 15.10 12.32 6.86
CA GLY A 45 15.32 13.01 8.13
C GLY A 45 14.11 13.80 8.60
N ASP A 46 14.23 14.44 9.76
CA ASP A 46 13.14 15.20 10.39
C ASP A 46 12.65 16.35 9.52
N THR A 47 13.58 17.13 8.94
CA THR A 47 13.24 18.27 8.09
C THR A 47 12.55 17.82 6.81
N GLY A 48 13.08 16.81 6.12
CA GLY A 48 12.46 16.29 4.90
C GLY A 48 11.10 15.66 5.15
N SER A 49 10.94 14.92 6.25
CA SER A 49 9.64 14.40 6.69
C SER A 49 8.61 15.53 6.89
N ALA A 50 9.01 16.60 7.60
CA ALA A 50 8.16 17.77 7.80
C ALA A 50 7.82 18.53 6.50
N GLU A 51 8.78 18.64 5.57
CA GLU A 51 8.56 19.27 4.27
C GLU A 51 7.60 18.48 3.38
N THR A 52 7.71 17.15 3.38
CA THR A 52 6.79 16.30 2.61
C THR A 52 5.37 16.32 3.19
N ASP A 53 5.21 16.45 4.50
CA ASP A 53 3.92 16.55 5.21
C ASP A 53 2.95 15.44 4.77
N MET A 54 3.46 14.21 4.73
CA MET A 54 2.70 13.07 4.24
C MET A 54 1.55 12.71 5.19
N THR A 55 0.34 12.57 4.64
CA THR A 55 -0.84 12.18 5.42
C THR A 55 -1.75 11.27 4.62
N VAL A 56 -2.11 10.12 5.18
CA VAL A 56 -3.07 9.16 4.65
C VAL A 56 -4.48 9.72 4.81
N LEU A 57 -5.12 10.09 3.71
CA LEU A 57 -6.47 10.67 3.70
C LEU A 57 -7.57 9.61 3.57
N GLN A 58 -7.30 8.59 2.78
CA GLN A 58 -8.19 7.46 2.55
C GLN A 58 -7.37 6.17 2.63
N PHE A 59 -8.02 5.12 3.10
CA PHE A 59 -7.44 3.80 3.23
C PHE A 59 -8.57 2.77 3.12
N HIS A 60 -8.38 1.78 2.27
CA HIS A 60 -9.31 0.69 2.04
C HIS A 60 -8.50 -0.60 2.05
N ASP A 61 -8.77 -1.47 3.00
CA ASP A 61 -8.23 -2.82 3.05
C ASP A 61 -9.17 -3.82 2.37
N TYR A 62 -8.56 -4.84 1.82
CA TYR A 62 -9.15 -6.01 1.19
C TYR A 62 -8.26 -7.21 1.56
N ASP A 63 -8.77 -8.45 1.47
CA ASP A 63 -8.00 -9.63 1.85
C ASP A 63 -6.65 -9.71 1.09
N GLY A 64 -5.54 -9.46 1.79
CA GLY A 64 -4.17 -9.45 1.23
C GLY A 64 -3.80 -8.24 0.35
N THR A 65 -4.65 -7.21 0.24
CA THR A 65 -4.30 -5.97 -0.47
C THR A 65 -4.91 -4.75 0.19
N ALA A 66 -4.30 -3.59 0.02
CA ALA A 66 -4.91 -2.35 0.45
C ALA A 66 -4.63 -1.22 -0.54
N GLU A 67 -5.44 -0.18 -0.45
CA GLU A 67 -5.33 1.02 -1.25
C GLU A 67 -5.40 2.25 -0.37
N ALA A 68 -4.57 3.25 -0.68
CA ALA A 68 -4.53 4.47 0.10
C ALA A 68 -4.37 5.70 -0.79
N ILE A 69 -4.88 6.83 -0.31
CA ILE A 69 -4.54 8.14 -0.86
C ILE A 69 -3.69 8.89 0.16
N VAL A 70 -2.44 9.16 -0.21
CA VAL A 70 -1.49 9.92 0.61
C VAL A 70 -1.35 11.31 0.04
N ARG A 71 -1.63 12.35 0.84
CA ARG A 71 -1.31 13.73 0.45
C ARG A 71 0.17 14.02 0.71
N THR A 72 0.74 14.93 -0.07
CA THR A 72 2.05 15.54 0.18
C THR A 72 2.06 16.98 -0.33
N ARG A 73 3.02 17.80 0.11
CA ARG A 73 3.21 19.16 -0.42
C ARG A 73 3.52 19.13 -1.92
N ARG A 74 2.97 20.11 -2.66
CA ARG A 74 3.33 20.31 -4.06
C ARG A 74 4.82 20.68 -4.14
N GLY A 75 5.57 19.95 -4.96
CA GLY A 75 7.03 20.07 -5.07
C GLY A 75 7.79 18.97 -4.33
N GLN A 76 7.10 18.20 -3.47
CA GLN A 76 7.68 17.13 -2.65
C GLN A 76 7.23 15.74 -3.09
N THR A 77 6.73 15.60 -4.33
CA THR A 77 6.20 14.33 -4.83
C THR A 77 7.26 13.27 -4.99
N ASP A 78 8.46 13.62 -5.45
CA ASP A 78 9.52 12.63 -5.69
C ASP A 78 10.13 12.10 -4.38
N PRO A 79 10.46 12.96 -3.39
CA PRO A 79 10.83 12.48 -2.05
C PRO A 79 9.74 11.65 -1.39
N ALA A 80 8.47 12.06 -1.48
CA ALA A 80 7.35 11.31 -0.94
C ALA A 80 7.22 9.91 -1.59
N ARG A 81 7.38 9.82 -2.92
CA ARG A 81 7.40 8.54 -3.64
C ARG A 81 8.52 7.65 -3.15
N ALA A 82 9.74 8.17 -3.05
CA ALA A 82 10.90 7.42 -2.61
C ALA A 82 10.69 6.85 -1.19
N ALA A 83 10.21 7.69 -0.26
CA ALA A 83 9.92 7.27 1.11
C ALA A 83 8.84 6.17 1.15
N LEU A 84 7.74 6.33 0.39
CA LEU A 84 6.69 5.31 0.31
C LEU A 84 7.20 3.97 -0.23
N THR A 85 8.11 3.98 -1.20
CA THR A 85 8.65 2.75 -1.78
C THR A 85 9.67 2.03 -0.88
N CYS A 86 10.16 2.69 0.17
CA CYS A 86 11.04 2.07 1.17
C CYS A 86 10.27 1.34 2.28
N LEU A 87 8.94 1.35 2.26
CA LEU A 87 8.12 0.57 3.19
C LEU A 87 8.20 -0.92 2.86
N GLU A 88 8.78 -1.68 3.77
CA GLU A 88 8.88 -3.15 3.70
C GLU A 88 7.93 -3.86 4.67
N SER A 89 7.48 -3.18 5.74
CA SER A 89 6.53 -3.74 6.72
C SER A 89 5.66 -2.67 7.38
N VAL A 90 4.52 -3.10 7.91
CA VAL A 90 3.58 -2.28 8.70
C VAL A 90 3.13 -3.12 9.89
N ASP A 91 3.38 -2.65 11.12
CA ASP A 91 3.07 -3.37 12.37
C ASP A 91 3.58 -4.84 12.40
N GLY A 92 4.66 -5.13 11.66
CA GLY A 92 5.27 -6.47 11.56
C GLY A 92 4.81 -7.30 10.37
N ASP A 93 3.71 -6.92 9.71
CA ASP A 93 3.28 -7.55 8.47
C ASP A 93 4.10 -7.03 7.29
N GLU A 94 4.67 -7.94 6.50
CA GLU A 94 5.39 -7.59 5.28
C GLU A 94 4.45 -6.96 4.25
N VAL A 95 4.92 -5.88 3.62
CA VAL A 95 4.16 -5.17 2.59
C VAL A 95 5.03 -4.84 1.39
N ARG A 96 4.40 -4.83 0.22
CA ARG A 96 4.93 -4.17 -0.97
C ARG A 96 4.09 -2.95 -1.29
N VAL A 97 4.74 -1.79 -1.32
CA VAL A 97 4.09 -0.51 -1.62
C VAL A 97 4.42 -0.05 -3.05
N ARG A 98 3.40 0.34 -3.81
CA ARG A 98 3.55 0.93 -5.15
C ARG A 98 2.73 2.21 -5.29
N VAL A 99 3.32 3.25 -5.88
CA VAL A 99 2.58 4.47 -6.24
C VAL A 99 1.98 4.29 -7.64
N ARG A 100 0.65 4.21 -7.73
CA ARG A 100 -0.11 3.99 -8.97
C ARG A 100 -0.24 5.26 -9.82
N GLY A 101 -0.23 6.42 -9.18
CA GLY A 101 -0.34 7.70 -9.87
C GLY A 101 -0.46 8.89 -8.94
N ILE A 102 -0.43 10.11 -9.51
CA ILE A 102 -0.50 11.37 -8.78
C ILE A 102 -1.57 12.27 -9.40
N SER A 103 -2.30 12.99 -8.53
CA SER A 103 -3.30 13.97 -8.94
C SER A 103 -3.25 15.27 -8.13
N GLY A 104 -3.92 16.30 -8.64
CA GLY A 104 -4.11 17.60 -7.98
C GLY A 104 -5.32 17.66 -7.05
N THR A 105 -6.22 16.68 -7.10
CA THR A 105 -7.38 16.56 -6.20
C THR A 105 -7.56 15.11 -5.78
N VAL A 106 -8.15 14.88 -4.59
CA VAL A 106 -8.50 13.53 -4.09
C VAL A 106 -9.41 12.82 -5.08
N ARG A 107 -10.49 13.48 -5.52
CA ARG A 107 -11.46 12.91 -6.46
C ARG A 107 -10.82 12.40 -7.75
N ALA A 108 -10.00 13.23 -8.40
CA ALA A 108 -9.34 12.80 -9.64
C ALA A 108 -8.23 11.75 -9.39
N CYS A 109 -7.68 11.69 -8.17
CA CYS A 109 -6.76 10.62 -7.78
C CYS A 109 -7.50 9.28 -7.67
N GLU A 110 -8.64 9.29 -6.99
CA GLU A 110 -9.49 8.13 -6.79
C GLU A 110 -10.02 7.60 -8.13
N GLU A 111 -10.63 8.47 -8.94
CA GLU A 111 -11.25 8.11 -10.22
C GLU A 111 -10.24 7.53 -11.23
N LYS A 112 -8.98 8.00 -11.22
CA LYS A 112 -7.98 7.58 -12.21
C LYS A 112 -7.14 6.37 -11.79
N TYR A 113 -6.96 6.16 -10.48
CA TYR A 113 -5.92 5.23 -9.99
C TYR A 113 -6.38 4.25 -8.90
N ILE A 114 -7.59 4.43 -8.34
CA ILE A 114 -8.13 3.62 -7.24
C ILE A 114 -9.37 2.84 -7.69
N ARG A 115 -10.27 3.43 -8.50
CA ARG A 115 -11.52 2.77 -8.95
C ARG A 115 -11.27 1.58 -9.90
N GLY A 116 -10.79 0.47 -9.36
CA GLY A 116 -10.99 -0.88 -9.84
C GLY A 116 -11.58 -1.71 -8.70
N PRO A 117 -12.50 -2.66 -8.96
CA PRO A 117 -12.93 -3.59 -7.93
C PRO A 117 -11.73 -4.42 -7.45
N PRO A 118 -11.64 -4.73 -6.14
CA PRO A 118 -10.74 -5.77 -5.66
C PRO A 118 -11.04 -7.06 -6.42
N GLU A 119 -10.00 -7.74 -6.90
CA GLU A 119 -10.16 -9.07 -7.49
C GLU A 119 -10.69 -10.03 -6.41
N ALA A 120 -11.67 -10.86 -6.76
CA ALA A 120 -12.23 -11.82 -5.82
C ALA A 120 -11.14 -12.79 -5.36
N THR A 121 -11.05 -12.98 -4.05
CA THR A 121 -10.16 -13.96 -3.42
C THR A 121 -10.83 -15.33 -3.38
N GLU A 122 -10.12 -16.38 -3.76
CA GLU A 122 -10.60 -17.77 -3.68
C GLU A 122 -9.54 -18.66 -3.02
N GLN A 123 -9.95 -19.55 -2.11
CA GLN A 123 -9.06 -20.56 -1.53
C GLN A 123 -9.14 -21.87 -2.34
N ARG A 124 -7.99 -22.49 -2.61
CA ARG A 124 -7.88 -23.76 -3.36
C ARG A 124 -6.80 -24.67 -2.77
N HIS A 125 -6.94 -25.99 -2.98
CA HIS A 125 -5.86 -26.94 -2.72
C HIS A 125 -4.98 -27.11 -3.96
N VAL A 126 -3.66 -27.13 -3.76
CA VAL A 126 -2.65 -27.12 -4.82
C VAL A 126 -1.49 -28.02 -4.47
N VAL A 127 -0.85 -28.60 -5.46
CA VAL A 127 0.37 -29.38 -5.25
C VAL A 127 1.57 -28.44 -5.29
N PHE A 128 2.24 -28.23 -4.17
CA PHE A 128 3.47 -27.43 -4.06
C PHE A 128 4.54 -28.26 -3.35
N GLU A 129 5.75 -28.35 -3.92
CA GLU A 129 6.84 -29.20 -3.41
C GLU A 129 6.44 -30.68 -3.19
N ASN A 130 5.62 -31.25 -4.10
CA ASN A 130 5.09 -32.62 -4.02
C ASN A 130 4.19 -32.89 -2.80
N ALA A 131 3.57 -31.85 -2.22
CA ALA A 131 2.59 -31.97 -1.15
C ALA A 131 1.33 -31.15 -1.47
N ASP A 132 0.16 -31.66 -1.07
CA ASP A 132 -1.08 -30.88 -1.11
C ASP A 132 -1.03 -29.75 -0.08
N ARG A 133 -1.16 -28.52 -0.54
CA ARG A 133 -1.12 -27.28 0.25
C ARG A 133 -2.36 -26.43 -0.04
N SER A 134 -2.75 -25.61 0.93
CA SER A 134 -3.78 -24.59 0.72
C SER A 134 -3.14 -23.37 0.06
N ALA A 135 -3.84 -22.76 -0.89
CA ALA A 135 -3.44 -21.53 -1.54
C ALA A 135 -4.57 -20.52 -1.57
N THR A 136 -4.23 -19.25 -1.35
CA THR A 136 -5.12 -18.11 -1.57
C THR A 136 -4.83 -17.52 -2.95
N VAL A 137 -5.83 -17.55 -3.82
CA VAL A 137 -5.74 -17.15 -5.22
C VAL A 137 -6.40 -15.79 -5.42
N ARG A 138 -5.62 -14.82 -5.92
CA ARG A 138 -6.03 -13.45 -6.27
C ARG A 138 -5.35 -13.05 -7.59
N PRO A 139 -5.81 -13.56 -8.74
CA PRO A 139 -5.06 -13.51 -9.99
C PRO A 139 -4.65 -12.08 -10.34
N PRO A 140 -3.36 -11.81 -10.65
CA PRO A 140 -2.32 -12.77 -10.99
C PRO A 140 -1.48 -13.25 -9.78
N ARG A 141 -1.91 -12.98 -8.55
CA ARG A 141 -1.22 -13.36 -7.32
C ARG A 141 -1.74 -14.70 -6.80
N TYR A 142 -0.81 -15.50 -6.31
CA TYR A 142 -1.11 -16.81 -5.76
C TYR A 142 -0.23 -17.03 -4.55
N ASP A 143 -0.82 -17.16 -3.37
CA ASP A 143 -0.09 -17.28 -2.11
C ASP A 143 -0.32 -18.67 -1.53
N VAL A 144 0.72 -19.50 -1.48
CA VAL A 144 0.67 -20.88 -0.99
C VAL A 144 1.11 -20.91 0.47
N GLU A 145 0.35 -21.59 1.33
CA GLU A 145 0.72 -21.76 2.73
C GLU A 145 1.90 -22.73 2.86
N ALA A 146 2.98 -22.27 3.49
CA ALA A 146 4.20 -23.02 3.70
C ALA A 146 4.02 -24.13 4.75
N ALA A 147 4.97 -25.07 4.79
CA ALA A 147 4.93 -26.20 5.73
C ALA A 147 4.94 -25.79 7.22
N SER A 148 5.63 -24.69 7.53
CA SER A 148 5.56 -24.02 8.83
C SER A 148 4.28 -23.18 8.84
N GLY A 149 3.21 -23.71 9.46
CA GLY A 149 1.88 -23.11 9.45
C GLY A 149 1.90 -21.60 9.73
N GLY A 150 1.18 -20.86 8.89
CA GLY A 150 1.08 -19.39 8.95
C GLY A 150 2.06 -18.61 8.07
N ALA A 151 3.09 -19.23 7.49
CA ALA A 151 3.96 -18.56 6.50
C ALA A 151 3.44 -18.77 5.07
N PHE A 152 3.69 -17.81 4.18
CA PHE A 152 3.26 -17.87 2.78
C PHE A 152 4.45 -17.79 1.81
N VAL A 153 4.28 -18.41 0.64
CA VAL A 153 5.20 -18.31 -0.50
C VAL A 153 4.40 -17.86 -1.71
N GLY A 154 4.91 -16.83 -2.41
CA GLY A 154 4.34 -16.38 -3.66
C GLY A 154 4.59 -17.39 -4.78
N ALA A 155 3.53 -17.77 -5.48
CA ALA A 155 3.55 -18.69 -6.61
C ALA A 155 2.94 -18.03 -7.87
N THR A 156 3.09 -18.70 -9.00
CA THR A 156 2.56 -18.28 -10.29
C THR A 156 1.47 -19.24 -10.75
N ALA A 157 0.61 -18.83 -11.68
CA ALA A 157 -0.43 -19.70 -12.23
C ALA A 157 0.09 -21.05 -12.81
N LEU A 158 1.38 -21.12 -13.17
CA LEU A 158 2.01 -22.33 -13.69
C LEU A 158 2.23 -23.39 -12.61
N ASP A 159 2.33 -22.99 -11.35
CA ASP A 159 2.54 -23.88 -10.19
C ASP A 159 1.24 -24.59 -9.76
N PHE A 160 0.10 -24.29 -10.40
CA PHE A 160 -1.24 -24.78 -10.05
C PHE A 160 -1.76 -25.83 -11.06
N ARG A 161 -0.89 -26.39 -11.90
CA ARG A 161 -1.24 -27.36 -12.96
C ARG A 161 -1.11 -28.81 -12.52
#